data_AF-A0A956IYE9-F1
#
_entry.id   AF-A0A956IYE9-F1
#
_cell.length_a   1.000
_cell.length_b   1.000
_cell.length_c   1.000
_cell.angle_alpha   90.00
_cell.angle_beta   90.00
_cell.angle_gamma   90.00
#
_symmetry.space_group_name_H-M   'P 1'
#
loop_
_entity.id
_entity.type
_entity.pdbx_description
1 polymer ?
#
loop_
_entity_poly.entity_id
_entity_poly.type
_entity_poly.pdbx_seq_one_letter_code
_entity_poly.pdbx_strand_id
1 'polypeptide(L)'
;AAAMAGLGLRGSAPGPEREAEAWGSRTMLDLLGGDPIQRVLAADALARPRATMEPRSRIAWLVGALEDEYPAVRLAATRAIRENARQSGDRALQEAIAAFDFLGPVDARLVVVDRLRELVGPGPLDAHPERLEALAAAQERQLIWIGE
;
A
#
# COMPACT_ATOMS: atom_id res chain seq x y z
N ALA A 1 -6.30 10.90 -27.23
CA ALA A 1 -5.62 12.08 -26.66
C ALA A 1 -5.72 12.15 -25.13
N ALA A 2 -6.89 11.87 -24.53
CA ALA A 2 -7.08 11.91 -23.07
C ALA A 2 -6.15 10.98 -22.25
N ALA A 3 -5.83 9.79 -22.77
CA ALA A 3 -4.94 8.83 -22.08
C ALA A 3 -3.50 9.31 -21.87
N MET A 4 -3.04 10.32 -22.63
CA MET A 4 -1.68 10.86 -22.51
C MET A 4 -1.56 11.96 -21.44
N ALA A 5 -2.69 12.53 -20.98
CA ALA A 5 -2.70 13.57 -19.95
C ALA A 5 -2.41 13.02 -18.55
N GLY A 6 -2.76 11.75 -18.28
CA GLY A 6 -2.49 11.07 -17.01
C GLY A 6 -1.02 10.68 -16.80
N LEU A 7 -0.17 10.80 -17.84
CA LEU A 7 1.26 10.46 -17.77
C LEU A 7 2.15 11.65 -17.35
N GLY A 8 1.58 12.81 -17.02
CA GLY A 8 2.34 13.95 -16.48
C GLY A 8 3.31 14.63 -17.46
N LEU A 9 3.14 14.46 -18.77
CA LEU A 9 3.93 15.17 -19.78
C LEU A 9 3.55 16.67 -19.81
N ARG A 10 4.56 17.55 -19.88
CA ARG A 10 4.42 19.01 -19.81
C ARG A 10 3.37 19.52 -20.82
N GLY A 11 2.34 20.21 -20.31
CA GLY A 11 1.31 20.88 -21.12
C GLY A 11 -0.13 20.40 -20.90
N SER A 12 -0.37 19.39 -20.06
CA SER A 12 -1.73 18.92 -19.75
C SER A 12 -2.32 19.61 -18.52
N ALA A 13 -3.57 20.06 -18.64
CA ALA A 13 -4.37 20.57 -17.52
C ALA A 13 -4.46 19.53 -16.38
N PRO A 14 -4.54 19.94 -15.10
CA PRO A 14 -4.74 19.01 -13.99
C PRO A 14 -6.01 18.18 -14.23
N GLY A 15 -5.87 16.86 -14.33
CA GLY A 15 -7.02 15.98 -14.12
C GLY A 15 -7.39 15.93 -12.63
N PRO A 16 -8.56 15.38 -12.28
CA PRO A 16 -8.99 15.19 -10.88
C PRO A 16 -7.98 14.38 -10.04
N GLU A 17 -7.11 13.60 -10.70
CA GLU A 17 -6.00 12.86 -10.09
C GLU A 17 -4.99 13.76 -9.33
N ARG A 18 -4.87 15.05 -9.67
CA ARG A 18 -3.96 15.97 -8.95
C ARG A 18 -4.45 16.37 -7.55
N GLU A 19 -5.75 16.23 -7.25
CA GLU A 19 -6.28 16.53 -5.91
C GLU A 19 -5.92 15.42 -4.92
N ALA A 20 -5.93 14.16 -5.36
CA ALA A 20 -5.53 13.02 -4.55
C ALA A 20 -4.00 12.98 -4.30
N GLU A 21 -3.18 13.49 -5.23
CA GLU A 21 -1.73 13.64 -5.05
C GLU A 21 -1.36 14.60 -3.89
N ALA A 22 -2.32 15.38 -3.38
CA ALA A 22 -2.14 16.13 -2.13
C ALA A 22 -2.10 15.23 -0.88
N TRP A 23 -2.60 13.99 -0.95
CA TRP A 23 -2.68 13.05 0.18
C TRP A 23 -1.45 12.14 0.29
N GLY A 24 -0.70 11.98 -0.79
CA GLY A 24 0.47 11.10 -0.86
C GLY A 24 1.01 10.97 -2.28
N SER A 25 2.16 10.30 -2.43
CA SER A 25 2.69 10.03 -3.77
C SER A 25 1.76 9.07 -4.53
N ARG A 26 1.79 9.12 -5.86
CA ARG A 26 0.98 8.22 -6.69
C ARG A 26 1.15 6.75 -6.30
N THR A 27 2.37 6.32 -6.01
CA THR A 27 2.66 4.95 -5.52
C THR A 27 1.91 4.61 -4.22
N MET A 28 1.82 5.54 -3.27
CA MET A 28 1.09 5.31 -2.00
C MET A 28 -0.41 5.24 -2.23
N LEU A 29 -0.93 6.06 -3.13
CA LEU A 29 -2.35 6.06 -3.48
C LEU A 29 -2.72 4.79 -4.25
N ASP A 30 -1.90 4.39 -5.21
CA ASP A 30 -2.09 3.15 -5.98
C ASP A 30 -2.02 1.92 -5.09
N LEU A 31 -1.21 1.92 -4.02
CA LEU A 31 -1.18 0.85 -3.02
C LEU A 31 -2.53 0.64 -2.32
N LEU A 32 -3.30 1.72 -2.11
CA LEU A 32 -4.55 1.69 -1.34
C LEU A 32 -5.80 1.65 -2.21
N GLY A 33 -5.76 2.28 -3.40
CA GLY A 33 -6.94 2.49 -4.24
C GLY A 33 -6.78 2.06 -5.69
N GLY A 34 -5.61 1.53 -6.07
CA GLY A 34 -5.36 0.98 -7.41
C GLY A 34 -5.99 -0.40 -7.60
N ASP A 35 -5.97 -0.92 -8.83
CA ASP A 35 -6.32 -2.31 -9.12
C ASP A 35 -5.30 -3.30 -8.49
N PRO A 36 -5.59 -4.62 -8.41
CA PRO A 36 -4.70 -5.57 -7.75
C PRO A 36 -3.27 -5.61 -8.33
N ILE A 37 -3.09 -5.39 -9.63
CA ILE A 37 -1.78 -5.33 -10.27
C ILE A 37 -1.06 -4.05 -9.84
N GLN A 38 -1.75 -2.91 -9.86
CA GLN A 38 -1.21 -1.64 -9.40
C GLN A 38 -0.77 -1.70 -7.94
N ARG A 39 -1.57 -2.31 -7.05
CA ARG A 39 -1.23 -2.49 -5.63
C ARG A 39 0.02 -3.35 -5.43
N VAL A 40 0.16 -4.44 -6.20
CA VAL A 40 1.38 -5.27 -6.18
C VAL A 40 2.60 -4.47 -6.64
N LEU A 41 2.50 -3.71 -7.74
CA LEU A 41 3.59 -2.89 -8.25
C LEU A 41 3.96 -1.76 -7.28
N ALA A 42 2.98 -1.16 -6.63
CA ALA A 42 3.18 -0.14 -5.62
C ALA A 42 3.90 -0.69 -4.38
N ALA A 43 3.52 -1.87 -3.90
CA ALA A 43 4.20 -2.55 -2.81
C ALA A 43 5.66 -2.86 -3.16
N ASP A 44 5.94 -3.37 -4.36
CA ASP A 44 7.31 -3.61 -4.83
C ASP A 44 8.13 -2.31 -4.93
N ALA A 45 7.53 -1.24 -5.47
CA ALA A 45 8.18 0.06 -5.57
C ALA A 45 8.59 0.61 -4.18
N LEU A 46 7.73 0.45 -3.17
CA LEU A 46 8.02 0.85 -1.79
C LEU A 46 9.07 -0.04 -1.10
N ALA A 47 9.35 -1.24 -1.61
CA ALA A 47 10.42 -2.10 -1.12
C ALA A 47 11.82 -1.66 -1.62
N ARG A 48 11.88 -0.89 -2.71
CA ARG A 48 13.15 -0.53 -3.34
C ARG A 48 14.00 0.35 -2.40
N PRO A 49 15.32 0.10 -2.25
CA PRO A 49 16.20 0.91 -1.43
C PRO A 49 16.24 2.40 -1.82
N ARG A 50 15.93 2.71 -3.08
CA ARG A 50 15.91 4.08 -3.64
C ARG A 50 14.58 4.82 -3.42
N ALA A 51 13.59 4.20 -2.77
CA ALA A 51 12.37 4.93 -2.42
C ALA A 51 12.72 6.10 -1.49
N THR A 52 12.09 7.26 -1.70
CA THR A 52 12.51 8.53 -1.10
C THR A 52 12.16 8.67 0.38
N MET A 53 11.19 7.90 0.86
CA MET A 53 10.69 7.93 2.23
C MET A 53 11.56 7.06 3.16
N GLU A 54 11.61 7.34 4.46
CA GLU A 54 12.26 6.47 5.45
C GLU A 54 11.60 5.08 5.51
N PRO A 55 12.36 3.96 5.68
CA PRO A 55 11.80 2.61 5.64
C PRO A 55 10.64 2.38 6.61
N ARG A 56 10.71 2.92 7.84
CA ARG A 56 9.62 2.79 8.82
C ARG A 56 8.32 3.43 8.34
N SER A 57 8.39 4.62 7.74
CA SER A 57 7.22 5.31 7.21
C SER A 57 6.63 4.56 6.00
N ARG A 58 7.46 3.90 5.19
CA ARG A 58 6.96 3.01 4.11
C ARG A 58 6.20 1.82 4.68
N ILE A 59 6.67 1.23 5.79
CA ILE A 59 5.95 0.14 6.46
C ILE A 59 4.56 0.61 6.90
N ALA A 60 4.42 1.81 7.48
CA ALA A 60 3.12 2.32 7.90
C ALA A 60 2.08 2.37 6.75
N TRP A 61 2.51 2.69 5.52
CA TRP A 61 1.64 2.58 4.33
C TRP A 61 1.33 1.13 3.95
N LEU A 62 2.29 0.22 4.09
CA LEU A 62 2.20 -1.18 3.66
C LEU A 62 1.35 -2.06 4.58
N VAL A 63 1.19 -1.70 5.86
CA VAL A 63 0.48 -2.56 6.84
C VAL A 63 -0.97 -2.83 6.40
N GLY A 64 -1.69 -1.84 5.88
CA GLY A 64 -3.07 -2.04 5.39
C GLY A 64 -3.17 -3.05 4.24
N ALA A 65 -2.14 -3.15 3.39
CA ALA A 65 -2.12 -4.09 2.28
C ALA A 65 -1.93 -5.57 2.72
N LEU A 66 -1.63 -5.84 3.99
CA LEU A 66 -1.63 -7.19 4.55
C LEU A 66 -3.06 -7.75 4.75
N GLU A 67 -4.05 -6.87 4.78
CA GLU A 67 -5.47 -7.23 4.91
C GLU A 67 -6.20 -7.30 3.56
N ASP A 68 -5.49 -7.02 2.46
CA ASP A 68 -6.06 -7.03 1.11
C ASP A 68 -6.76 -8.36 0.78
N GLU A 69 -7.87 -8.31 0.05
CA GLU A 69 -8.64 -9.47 -0.38
C GLU A 69 -7.83 -10.42 -1.28
N TYR A 70 -6.91 -9.89 -2.09
CA TYR A 70 -6.08 -10.66 -3.02
C TYR A 70 -4.81 -11.20 -2.36
N PRO A 71 -4.57 -12.53 -2.35
CA PRO A 71 -3.36 -13.12 -1.78
C PRO A 71 -2.05 -12.59 -2.38
N ALA A 72 -2.07 -12.22 -3.67
CA ALA A 72 -0.91 -11.65 -4.35
C ALA A 72 -0.48 -10.29 -3.77
N VAL A 73 -1.44 -9.43 -3.42
CA VAL A 73 -1.16 -8.13 -2.79
C VAL A 73 -0.59 -8.34 -1.39
N ARG A 74 -1.20 -9.25 -0.60
CA ARG A 74 -0.68 -9.60 0.74
C ARG A 74 0.75 -10.13 0.68
N LEU A 75 1.06 -10.99 -0.30
CA LEU A 75 2.41 -11.51 -0.50
C LEU A 75 3.41 -10.39 -0.86
N ALA A 76 3.03 -9.48 -1.77
CA ALA A 76 3.85 -8.35 -2.15
C ALA A 76 4.12 -7.42 -0.96
N ALA A 77 3.08 -7.07 -0.20
CA ALA A 77 3.18 -6.27 1.01
C ALA A 77 4.07 -6.95 2.07
N THR A 78 3.92 -8.25 2.29
CA THR A 78 4.77 -9.02 3.22
C THR A 78 6.25 -8.93 2.85
N ARG A 79 6.58 -9.09 1.56
CA ARG A 79 7.96 -8.98 1.06
C ARG A 79 8.50 -7.55 1.23
N ALA A 80 7.67 -6.55 0.90
CA ALA A 80 8.04 -5.15 1.04
C ALA A 80 8.29 -4.73 2.49
N ILE A 81 7.47 -5.20 3.43
CA ILE A 81 7.66 -4.94 4.86
C ILE A 81 8.92 -5.63 5.38
N ARG A 82 9.18 -6.89 4.99
CA ARG A 82 10.42 -7.59 5.36
C ARG A 82 11.65 -6.82 4.91
N GLU A 83 11.65 -6.33 3.68
CA GLU A 83 12.77 -5.57 3.14
C GLU A 83 12.96 -4.22 3.85
N ASN A 84 11.87 -3.48 4.10
CA ASN A 84 11.95 -2.21 4.84
C ASN A 84 12.33 -2.42 6.32
N ALA A 85 11.87 -3.50 6.97
CA ALA A 85 12.25 -3.84 8.34
C ALA A 85 13.76 -4.17 8.42
N ARG A 86 14.29 -4.89 7.42
CA ARG A 86 15.73 -5.13 7.27
C ARG A 86 16.51 -3.83 7.06
N GLN A 87 16.04 -2.95 6.17
CA GLN A 87 16.68 -1.64 5.90
C GLN A 87 16.68 -0.74 7.15
N SER A 88 15.62 -0.77 7.96
CA SER A 88 15.53 0.00 9.20
C SER A 88 16.39 -0.54 10.35
N GLY A 89 16.80 -1.81 10.30
CA GLY A 89 17.48 -2.50 11.39
C GLY A 89 16.59 -2.82 12.61
N ASP A 90 15.28 -2.57 12.53
CA ASP A 90 14.34 -2.81 13.64
C ASP A 90 14.04 -4.31 13.80
N ARG A 91 14.56 -4.92 14.86
CA ARG A 91 14.38 -6.34 15.15
C ARG A 91 12.93 -6.70 15.50
N ALA A 92 12.22 -5.82 16.21
CA ALA A 92 10.84 -6.08 16.59
C ALA A 92 9.93 -6.13 15.35
N LEU A 93 10.16 -5.26 14.37
CA LEU A 93 9.46 -5.32 13.08
C LEU A 93 9.81 -6.57 12.29
N GLN A 94 11.08 -6.98 12.28
CA GLN A 94 11.52 -8.21 11.59
C GLN A 94 10.88 -9.46 12.18
N GLU A 95 10.81 -9.57 13.51
CA GLU A 95 10.17 -10.68 14.21
C GLU A 95 8.66 -10.70 13.96
N ALA A 96 7.98 -9.54 14.04
CA ALA A 96 6.55 -9.45 13.79
C ALA A 96 6.18 -9.91 12.36
N ILE A 97 6.86 -9.40 11.33
CA ILE A 97 6.56 -9.78 9.93
C ILE A 97 7.02 -11.21 9.56
N ALA A 98 7.96 -11.79 10.33
CA ALA A 98 8.33 -13.18 10.15
C ALA A 98 7.19 -14.13 10.55
N ALA A 99 6.34 -13.74 11.53
CA ALA A 99 5.19 -14.51 11.98
C ALA A 99 3.96 -14.40 11.06
N PHE A 100 3.95 -13.47 10.10
CA PHE A 100 2.82 -13.29 9.19
C PHE A 100 2.75 -14.39 8.13
N ASP A 101 1.66 -15.16 8.13
CA ASP A 101 1.28 -16.08 7.05
C ASP A 101 0.17 -15.46 6.18
N PHE A 102 0.51 -15.07 4.95
CA PHE A 102 -0.41 -14.40 4.03
C PHE A 102 -1.53 -15.30 3.48
N LEU A 103 -1.38 -16.63 3.58
CA LEU A 103 -2.42 -17.62 3.23
C LEU A 103 -3.13 -18.18 4.47
N GLY A 104 -2.64 -17.83 5.66
CA GLY A 104 -3.16 -18.33 6.92
C GLY A 104 -4.56 -17.80 7.28
N PRO A 105 -5.17 -18.35 8.34
CA PRO A 105 -6.46 -17.91 8.85
C PRO A 105 -6.51 -16.41 9.13
N VAL A 106 -7.65 -15.77 8.86
CA VAL A 106 -7.81 -14.31 9.03
C VAL A 106 -7.50 -13.84 10.46
N ASP A 107 -7.99 -14.55 11.48
CA ASP A 107 -7.78 -14.17 12.88
C ASP A 107 -6.29 -14.16 13.26
N ALA A 108 -5.53 -15.14 12.77
CA ALA A 108 -4.09 -15.20 13.00
C ALA A 108 -3.34 -14.06 12.28
N ARG A 109 -3.80 -13.67 11.07
CA ARG A 109 -3.24 -12.53 10.34
C ARG A 109 -3.50 -11.22 11.07
N LEU A 110 -4.71 -11.00 11.57
CA LEU A 110 -5.09 -9.76 12.27
C LEU A 110 -4.23 -9.51 13.50
N VAL A 111 -3.92 -10.54 14.30
CA VAL A 111 -3.01 -10.41 15.45
C VAL A 111 -1.64 -9.84 15.05
N VAL A 112 -1.09 -10.29 13.93
CA VAL A 112 0.21 -9.80 13.44
C VAL A 112 0.09 -8.39 12.87
N VAL A 113 -1.01 -8.09 12.17
CA VAL A 113 -1.28 -6.75 11.64
C VAL A 113 -1.40 -5.72 12.78
N ASP A 114 -2.15 -6.03 13.83
CA ASP A 114 -2.30 -5.18 15.01
C ASP A 114 -0.95 -4.96 15.70
N ARG A 115 -0.15 -6.03 15.83
CA ARG A 115 1.22 -5.90 16.35
C ARG A 115 2.09 -4.98 15.50
N LEU A 116 1.98 -5.05 14.17
CA LEU A 116 2.71 -4.16 13.27
C LEU A 116 2.25 -2.72 13.43
N ARG A 117 0.94 -2.46 13.56
CA ARG A 117 0.36 -1.12 13.83
C ARG A 117 0.89 -0.54 15.13
N GLU A 118 0.90 -1.32 16.22
CA GLU A 118 1.47 -0.90 17.51
C GLU A 118 2.93 -0.47 17.37
N LEU A 119 3.72 -1.20 16.58
CA LEU A 119 5.13 -0.91 16.38
C LEU A 119 5.29 0.37 15.54
N VAL A 120 4.66 0.47 14.36
CA VAL A 120 4.92 1.58 13.43
C VAL A 120 4.18 2.87 13.76
N GLY A 121 3.12 2.78 14.58
CA GLY A 121 2.22 3.89 14.87
C GLY A 121 1.05 3.98 13.89
N PRO A 122 0.27 5.07 13.93
CA PRO A 122 -0.91 5.22 13.10
C PRO A 122 -0.56 5.18 11.61
N GLY A 123 -1.48 4.62 10.83
CA GLY A 123 -1.46 4.66 9.38
C GLY A 123 -1.49 6.10 8.86
N PRO A 124 -0.86 6.38 7.72
CA PRO A 124 -0.71 7.75 7.20
C PRO A 124 -2.03 8.48 6.89
N LEU A 125 -3.13 7.74 6.73
CA LEU A 125 -4.47 8.28 6.47
C LEU A 125 -5.48 7.97 7.58
N ASP A 126 -5.04 7.43 8.72
CA ASP A 126 -5.95 7.06 9.83
C ASP A 126 -6.69 8.29 10.40
N ALA A 127 -6.07 9.47 10.34
CA ALA A 127 -6.70 10.74 10.72
C ALA A 127 -7.69 11.29 9.68
N HIS A 128 -7.80 10.63 8.53
CA HIS A 128 -8.57 11.05 7.36
C HIS A 128 -9.40 9.89 6.78
N PRO A 129 -10.37 9.35 7.54
CA PRO A 129 -11.17 8.22 7.10
C PRO A 129 -11.90 8.48 5.77
N GLU A 130 -12.27 9.73 5.49
CA GLU A 130 -12.91 10.14 4.23
C GLU A 130 -12.03 9.87 2.99
N ARG A 131 -10.70 9.92 3.16
CA ARG A 131 -9.74 9.64 2.08
C ARG A 131 -9.57 8.15 1.86
N LEU A 132 -9.57 7.37 2.94
CA LEU A 132 -9.55 5.91 2.87
C LEU A 132 -10.82 5.39 2.18
N GLU A 133 -11.98 5.92 2.51
CA GLU A 133 -13.24 5.60 1.85
C GLU A 133 -13.22 5.95 0.36
N ALA A 134 -12.71 7.13 0.00
CA ALA A 134 -12.58 7.53 -1.40
C ALA A 134 -11.66 6.60 -2.21
N LEU A 135 -10.58 6.11 -1.60
CA LEU A 135 -9.64 5.16 -2.21
C LEU A 135 -10.23 3.76 -2.31
N ALA A 136 -10.94 3.29 -1.29
CA ALA A 136 -11.67 2.01 -1.33
C ALA A 136 -12.73 2.01 -2.44
N ALA A 137 -13.51 3.09 -2.55
CA ALA A 137 -14.47 3.25 -3.64
C ALA A 137 -13.80 3.32 -5.02
N ALA A 138 -12.57 3.83 -5.11
CA ALA A 138 -11.78 3.82 -6.34
C ALA A 138 -11.32 2.40 -6.71
N GLN A 139 -10.85 1.62 -5.73
CA GLN A 139 -10.51 0.22 -5.89
C GLN A 139 -11.71 -0.56 -6.45
N GLU A 140 -12.90 -0.40 -5.87
CA GLU A 140 -14.11 -1.10 -6.33
C GLU A 140 -14.44 -0.80 -7.80
N ARG A 141 -14.26 0.45 -8.25
CA ARG A 141 -14.50 0.85 -9.66
C ARG A 141 -13.46 0.28 -10.63
N GLN A 142 -12.28 -0.05 -10.14
CA GLN A 142 -11.15 -0.56 -10.94
C GLN A 142 -11.03 -2.08 -10.90
N LEU A 143 -11.89 -2.78 -10.14
CA LEU A 143 -11.99 -4.23 -10.16
C LEU A 143 -12.35 -4.68 -11.58
N ILE A 144 -11.34 -5.07 -12.34
CA ILE A 144 -11.52 -5.83 -13.57
C ILE A 144 -12.08 -7.17 -13.14
N TRP A 145 -13.37 -7.40 -13.39
CA TRP A 145 -14.00 -8.69 -13.18
C TRP A 145 -13.32 -9.72 -14.09
N ILE A 146 -12.41 -10.52 -13.53
CA ILE A 146 -11.86 -11.69 -14.21
C ILE A 146 -12.69 -12.89 -13.72
N GLY A 147 -13.85 -13.08 -14.33
CA GLY A 147 -14.75 -14.19 -14.10
C GLY A 147 -15.62 -14.39 -15.33
N GLU A 148 -15.53 -15.60 -15.90
CA GLU A 148 -16.34 -16.11 -17.03
C GLU A 148 -17.84 -16.11 -16.74
#